data_AF-A0A9L0I4K6-F1
#
_entry.id   AF-A0A9L0I4K6-F1
#
_cell.length_a   1.000
_cell.length_b   1.000
_cell.length_c   1.000
_cell.angle_alpha   90.00
_cell.angle_beta   90.00
_cell.angle_gamma   90.00
#
_symmetry.space_group_name_H-M   'P 1'
#
loop_
_entity.id
_entity.type
_entity.pdbx_description
1 polymer ?
#
loop_
_entity_poly.entity_id
_entity_poly.type
_entity_poly.pdbx_seq_one_letter_code
_entity_poly.pdbx_strand_id
1 'polypeptide(L)'
;MNKHNNEAGRTTILDHMHLKCKCHGLSGSCEVKTCWWAQPDFRAIGDFLKDKYDSASEMVVEKHRESRGWVETLRAKYALFKPPTERDLVYYENSPNFCEPNPETGSFGTRDRTCNVTSHGIDGCDLLCCGRGHNTRTEKRKEKCHCIFHWCCYVSCQECVRIYDVHTCKALGTGEVCGWADSPKSSGKRDQERAQPSAPDSTEPGLLHTWHIPWTRPAFLSHLQFLTRLWMVCGF
;
A
#
# COMPACT_ATOMS: atom_id res chain seq x y z
N MET A 1 26.03 9.62 9.86
CA MET A 1 24.61 9.55 9.44
C MET A 1 23.78 8.69 10.39
N ASN A 2 23.97 7.37 10.42
CA ASN A 2 23.09 6.44 11.16
C ASN A 2 22.87 6.81 12.64
N LYS A 3 23.92 7.25 13.35
CA LYS A 3 23.80 7.71 14.74
C LYS A 3 22.77 8.85 14.90
N HIS A 4 22.75 9.80 13.97
CA HIS A 4 21.83 10.94 13.98
C HIS A 4 20.39 10.48 13.69
N ASN A 5 20.17 9.75 12.60
CA ASN A 5 18.83 9.29 12.22
C ASN A 5 18.22 8.34 13.28
N ASN A 6 19.04 7.49 13.91
CA ASN A 6 18.61 6.63 15.01
C ASN A 6 18.24 7.42 16.27
N GLU A 7 18.89 8.57 16.53
CA GLU A 7 18.48 9.48 17.60
C GLU A 7 17.17 10.18 17.23
N ALA A 8 17.05 10.74 16.03
CA ALA A 8 15.81 11.38 15.56
C ALA A 8 14.58 10.46 15.71
N GLY A 9 14.71 9.18 15.34
CA GLY A 9 13.66 8.18 15.53
C GLY A 9 13.31 7.93 17.00
N ARG A 10 14.30 7.84 17.90
CA ARG A 10 14.06 7.64 19.34
C ARG A 10 13.48 8.88 20.00
N THR A 11 13.99 10.07 19.68
CA THR A 11 13.51 11.35 20.17
C THR A 11 12.06 11.58 19.77
N THR A 12 11.67 11.18 18.56
CA THR A 12 10.27 11.27 18.11
C THR A 12 9.30 10.52 19.05
N ILE A 13 9.69 9.36 19.60
CA ILE A 13 8.85 8.63 20.57
C ILE A 13 8.65 9.44 21.85
N LEU A 14 9.72 10.08 22.33
CA LEU A 14 9.69 10.89 23.55
C LEU A 14 8.84 12.16 23.36
N ASP A 15 9.01 12.84 22.21
CA ASP A 15 8.29 14.07 21.88
C ASP A 15 6.77 13.86 21.72
N HIS A 16 6.33 12.65 21.34
CA HIS A 16 4.91 12.34 21.10
C HIS A 16 4.21 11.67 22.29
N MET A 17 4.89 11.56 23.45
CA MET A 17 4.22 11.15 24.68
C MET A 17 3.10 12.14 25.02
N HIS A 18 1.92 11.64 25.33
CA HIS A 18 0.77 12.47 25.69
C HIS A 18 0.05 11.91 26.92
N LEU A 19 -0.65 12.79 27.62
CA LEU A 19 -1.43 12.40 28.78
C LEU A 19 -2.72 11.71 28.34
N LYS A 20 -2.90 10.45 28.74
CA LYS A 20 -4.14 9.70 28.54
C LYS A 20 -4.84 9.54 29.88
N CYS A 21 -6.13 9.84 29.92
CA CYS A 21 -6.93 9.79 31.14
C CYS A 21 -8.06 8.77 31.04
N LYS A 22 -8.40 8.14 32.16
CA LYS A 22 -9.62 7.35 32.34
C LYS A 22 -10.50 8.00 33.39
N CYS A 23 -11.76 8.20 33.04
CA CYS A 23 -12.78 8.73 33.91
C CYS A 23 -13.48 7.59 34.67
N HIS A 24 -13.81 7.84 35.93
CA HIS A 24 -14.37 6.86 36.85
C HIS A 24 -15.27 7.50 37.92
N GLY A 25 -15.80 8.70 37.62
CA GLY A 25 -16.89 9.29 38.39
C GLY A 25 -18.20 8.54 38.17
N LEU A 26 -19.24 8.99 38.89
CA LEU A 26 -20.57 8.39 38.84
C LEU A 26 -21.09 8.30 37.40
N SER A 27 -21.55 7.13 36.98
CA SER A 27 -22.04 6.89 35.61
C SER A 27 -21.02 7.21 34.49
N GLY A 28 -19.71 7.15 34.79
CA GLY A 28 -18.63 7.41 33.81
C GLY A 28 -18.22 8.88 33.68
N SER A 29 -18.66 9.73 34.61
CA SER A 29 -18.32 11.14 34.64
C SER A 29 -16.82 11.38 34.96
N CYS A 30 -16.30 12.56 34.59
CA CYS A 30 -14.84 12.86 34.58
C CYS A 30 -14.37 13.80 35.70
N GLU A 31 -15.21 14.11 36.69
CA GLU A 31 -14.90 14.91 37.88
C GLU A 31 -13.81 14.25 38.71
N VAL A 32 -13.78 12.91 38.70
CA VAL A 32 -12.65 12.11 39.19
C VAL A 32 -12.08 11.33 38.01
N LYS A 33 -10.82 11.58 37.69
CA LYS A 33 -10.09 10.92 36.60
C LYS A 33 -8.65 10.61 37.01
N THR A 34 -8.13 9.51 36.48
CA THR A 34 -6.74 9.12 36.64
C THR A 34 -6.06 9.23 35.28
N CYS A 35 -4.88 9.85 35.22
CA CYS A 35 -4.15 10.06 33.99
C CYS A 35 -2.74 9.47 34.06
N TRP A 36 -2.21 9.05 32.92
CA TRP A 36 -0.86 8.53 32.78
C TRP A 36 -0.26 8.95 31.43
N TRP A 37 1.07 9.01 31.35
CA TRP A 37 1.77 9.21 30.09
C TRP A 37 1.63 7.97 29.21
N ALA A 38 1.20 8.17 27.97
CA ALA A 38 1.02 7.12 26.99
C ALA A 38 1.70 7.49 25.67
N GLN A 39 2.17 6.46 24.96
CA GLN A 39 2.60 6.59 23.57
C GLN A 39 1.37 6.70 22.65
N PRO A 40 1.49 7.37 21.50
CA PRO A 40 0.44 7.37 20.48
C PRO A 40 0.36 5.99 19.79
N ASP A 41 -0.64 5.82 18.93
CA ASP A 41 -0.59 4.75 17.93
C ASP A 41 0.65 4.96 17.06
N PHE A 42 1.35 3.88 16.73
CA PHE A 42 2.58 3.94 15.96
C PHE A 42 2.38 4.52 14.56
N ARG A 43 1.14 4.50 14.04
CA ARG A 43 0.81 5.23 12.80
C ARG A 43 1.19 6.72 12.88
N ALA A 44 0.91 7.38 14.01
CA ALA A 44 1.26 8.80 14.18
C ALA A 44 2.78 9.04 14.12
N ILE A 45 3.57 8.10 14.67
CA ILE A 45 5.04 8.15 14.59
C ILE A 45 5.51 7.92 13.16
N GLY A 46 4.91 6.95 12.46
CA GLY A 46 5.21 6.65 11.06
C GLY A 46 4.93 7.84 10.14
N ASP A 47 3.77 8.48 10.31
CA ASP A 47 3.39 9.67 9.54
C ASP A 47 4.36 10.83 9.81
N PHE A 48 4.70 11.09 11.08
CA PHE A 48 5.68 12.13 11.43
C PHE A 48 7.07 11.87 10.83
N LEU A 49 7.57 10.63 10.92
CA LEU A 49 8.87 10.27 10.34
C LEU A 49 8.84 10.28 8.81
N LYS A 50 7.69 10.01 8.19
CA LYS A 50 7.50 10.14 6.75
C LYS A 50 7.58 11.61 6.30
N ASP A 51 7.02 12.53 7.08
CA ASP A 51 7.18 13.97 6.83
C ASP A 51 8.66 14.38 6.95
N LYS A 52 9.37 13.87 7.97
CA LYS A 52 10.82 14.10 8.13
C LYS A 52 11.66 13.50 7.01
N TYR A 53 11.21 12.40 6.42
CA TYR A 53 11.84 11.81 5.25
C TYR A 53 11.70 12.72 4.03
N ASP A 54 10.51 13.29 3.79
CA ASP A 54 10.28 14.22 2.67
C ASP A 54 11.05 15.54 2.82
N SER A 55 11.38 15.93 4.05
CA SER A 55 12.20 17.11 4.37
C SER A 55 13.65 16.78 4.78
N ALA A 56 14.16 15.60 4.44
CA ALA A 56 15.49 15.18 4.88
C ALA A 56 16.59 16.09 4.31
N SER A 57 17.61 16.39 5.12
CA SER A 57 18.69 17.29 4.74
C SER A 57 19.86 16.56 4.08
N GLU A 58 20.25 17.01 2.89
CA GLU A 58 21.45 16.52 2.21
C GLU A 58 22.74 17.10 2.85
N MET A 59 23.68 16.21 3.15
CA MET A 59 24.95 16.51 3.82
C MET A 59 26.13 16.21 2.88
N VAL A 60 27.27 16.84 3.18
CA VAL A 60 28.56 16.57 2.56
C VAL A 60 29.48 15.96 3.60
N VAL A 61 30.29 14.98 3.19
CA VAL A 61 31.29 14.33 4.04
C VAL A 61 32.56 15.16 4.06
N GLU A 62 33.01 15.54 5.25
CA GLU A 62 34.29 16.22 5.49
C GLU A 62 35.20 15.31 6.31
N LYS A 63 36.50 15.31 5.98
CA LYS A 63 37.50 14.49 6.69
C LYS A 63 38.47 15.38 7.43
N HIS A 64 38.68 15.11 8.71
CA HIS A 64 39.69 15.77 9.52
C HIS A 64 40.46 14.75 10.37
N ARG A 65 41.62 15.17 10.87
CA ARG A 65 42.52 14.32 11.64
C ARG A 65 42.36 14.59 13.13
N GLU A 66 41.99 13.56 13.87
CA GLU A 66 41.95 13.57 15.33
C GLU A 66 43.10 12.72 15.90
N SER A 67 43.25 12.73 17.23
CA SER A 67 44.28 11.93 17.93
C SER A 67 44.16 10.42 17.67
N ARG A 68 42.94 9.94 17.37
CA ARG A 68 42.64 8.53 17.08
C ARG A 68 42.71 8.16 15.59
N GLY A 69 42.99 9.12 14.70
CA GLY A 69 43.06 8.90 13.26
C GLY A 69 42.15 9.82 12.44
N TRP A 70 41.86 9.42 11.21
CA TRP A 70 40.94 10.13 10.31
C TRP A 70 39.50 9.92 10.75
N VAL A 71 38.76 11.03 10.86
CA VAL A 71 37.34 11.04 11.22
C VAL A 71 36.57 11.72 10.10
N GLU A 72 35.38 11.21 9.82
CA GLU A 72 34.45 11.77 8.86
C GLU A 72 33.28 12.43 9.59
N THR A 73 33.01 13.70 9.28
CA THR A 73 31.85 14.45 9.79
C THR A 73 30.94 14.88 8.67
N LEU A 74 29.68 15.14 9.02
CA LEU A 74 28.66 15.59 8.09
C LEU A 74 28.43 17.09 8.26
N ARG A 75 28.51 17.83 7.17
CA ARG A 75 28.14 19.25 7.11
C ARG A 75 26.98 19.43 6.14
N ALA A 76 26.01 20.29 6.47
CA ALA A 76 24.89 20.57 5.57
C ALA A 76 25.39 21.08 4.21
N LYS A 77 24.92 20.47 3.11
CA LYS A 77 25.37 20.81 1.76
C LYS A 77 25.02 22.24 1.39
N TYR A 78 23.81 22.67 1.75
CA TYR A 78 23.26 23.98 1.43
C TYR A 78 23.19 24.88 2.66
N ALA A 79 24.21 25.72 2.85
CA ALA A 79 24.34 26.59 4.04
C ALA A 79 23.31 27.74 4.11
N LEU A 80 22.58 28.01 3.02
CA LEU A 80 21.54 29.05 2.98
C LEU A 80 20.24 28.62 3.67
N PHE A 81 20.02 27.31 3.84
CA PHE A 81 18.85 26.79 4.53
C PHE A 81 19.16 26.55 6.02
N LYS A 82 18.08 26.38 6.80
CA LYS A 82 18.22 26.04 8.23
C LYS A 82 18.97 24.71 8.36
N PRO A 83 19.99 24.63 9.24
CA PRO A 83 20.69 23.37 9.48
C PRO A 83 19.75 22.34 10.13
N PRO A 84 19.96 21.03 9.89
CA PRO A 84 19.15 19.98 10.50
C PRO A 84 19.33 19.94 12.02
N THR A 85 18.23 19.70 12.72
CA THR A 85 18.19 19.48 14.18
C THR A 85 18.30 18.00 14.51
N GLU A 86 18.39 17.64 15.80
CA GLU A 86 18.42 16.25 16.26
C GLU A 86 17.14 15.44 15.96
N ARG A 87 16.07 16.13 15.54
CA ARG A 87 14.77 15.54 15.16
C ARG A 87 14.59 15.40 13.66
N ASP A 88 15.55 15.87 12.87
CA ASP A 88 15.50 15.81 11.42
C ASP A 88 16.26 14.59 10.90
N LEU A 89 15.95 14.16 9.68
CA LEU A 89 16.69 13.10 9.01
C LEU A 89 17.76 13.71 8.11
N VAL A 90 18.91 13.05 8.04
CA VAL A 90 20.03 13.46 7.18
C VAL A 90 20.47 12.32 6.27
N TYR A 91 20.91 12.66 5.06
CA TYR A 91 21.51 11.74 4.09
C TYR A 91 22.65 12.43 3.34
N TYR A 92 23.53 11.68 2.67
CA TYR A 92 24.64 12.26 1.89
C TYR A 92 24.88 11.58 0.53
N GLU A 93 24.18 10.48 0.24
CA GLU A 93 24.22 9.77 -1.03
C GLU A 93 22.86 9.88 -1.73
N ASN A 94 22.89 10.08 -3.05
CA ASN A 94 21.66 10.14 -3.83
C ASN A 94 20.97 8.77 -3.84
N SER A 95 19.64 8.76 -3.72
CA SER A 95 18.86 7.55 -3.89
C SER A 95 18.95 7.06 -5.35
N PRO A 96 19.07 5.74 -5.58
CA PRO A 96 19.08 5.20 -6.93
C PRO A 96 17.71 5.32 -7.59
N ASN A 97 17.65 5.10 -8.89
CA ASN A 97 16.37 4.90 -9.58
C ASN A 97 15.81 3.50 -9.24
N PHE A 98 14.57 3.45 -8.72
CA PHE A 98 13.90 2.21 -8.29
C PHE A 98 12.95 1.61 -9.35
N CYS A 99 12.90 2.15 -10.57
CA CYS A 99 11.99 1.69 -11.62
C CYS A 99 12.33 0.29 -12.11
N GLU A 100 13.62 0.04 -12.32
CA GLU A 100 14.13 -1.22 -12.87
C GLU A 100 14.80 -2.07 -11.78
N PRO A 101 14.82 -3.41 -11.96
CA PRO A 101 15.53 -4.29 -11.05
C PRO A 101 17.04 -4.00 -11.09
N ASN A 102 17.64 -3.79 -9.93
CA ASN A 102 19.08 -3.61 -9.79
C ASN A 102 19.59 -4.45 -8.60
N PRO A 103 20.30 -5.57 -8.86
CA PRO A 103 20.86 -6.41 -7.80
C PRO A 103 21.92 -5.71 -6.92
N GLU A 104 22.65 -4.72 -7.45
CA GLU A 104 23.69 -4.01 -6.70
C GLU A 104 23.11 -3.16 -5.57
N THR A 105 21.94 -2.54 -5.81
CA THR A 105 21.22 -1.74 -4.82
C THR A 105 20.18 -2.55 -4.05
N GLY A 106 19.91 -3.79 -4.46
CA GLY A 106 18.83 -4.63 -3.93
C GLY A 106 17.42 -4.19 -4.37
N SER A 107 17.31 -3.33 -5.39
CA SER A 107 16.02 -2.91 -5.94
C SER A 107 15.41 -4.01 -6.81
N PHE A 108 14.14 -4.35 -6.56
CA PHE A 108 13.39 -5.31 -7.39
C PHE A 108 12.71 -4.67 -8.62
N GLY A 109 12.76 -3.35 -8.74
CA GLY A 109 11.98 -2.60 -9.73
C GLY A 109 10.51 -2.46 -9.35
N THR A 110 9.72 -1.88 -10.26
CA THR A 110 8.28 -1.65 -10.03
C THR A 110 7.34 -2.58 -10.77
N ARG A 111 7.87 -3.59 -11.49
CA ARG A 111 7.06 -4.59 -12.20
C ARG A 111 6.09 -5.30 -11.25
N ASP A 112 4.88 -5.56 -11.74
CA ASP A 112 3.81 -6.29 -11.04
C ASP A 112 3.29 -5.61 -9.76
N ARG A 113 3.79 -4.40 -9.42
CA ARG A 113 3.24 -3.59 -8.33
C ARG A 113 1.84 -3.09 -8.71
N THR A 114 0.92 -3.15 -7.74
CA THR A 114 -0.42 -2.58 -7.90
C THR A 114 -0.33 -1.06 -7.95
N CYS A 115 -0.99 -0.45 -8.92
CA CYS A 115 -1.02 1.00 -9.12
C CYS A 115 -2.46 1.53 -9.13
N ASN A 116 -2.60 2.83 -8.86
CA ASN A 116 -3.88 3.51 -8.82
C ASN A 116 -4.09 4.34 -10.10
N VAL A 117 -5.02 3.94 -10.96
CA VAL A 117 -5.31 4.65 -12.22
C VAL A 117 -5.94 6.03 -12.01
N THR A 118 -6.52 6.29 -10.84
CA THR A 118 -7.16 7.58 -10.54
C THR A 118 -6.19 8.60 -9.95
N SER A 119 -5.02 8.16 -9.50
CA SER A 119 -4.00 9.04 -8.93
C SER A 119 -3.02 9.51 -10.00
N HIS A 120 -2.68 10.80 -9.96
CA HIS A 120 -1.56 11.38 -10.70
C HIS A 120 -0.28 11.48 -9.87
N GLY A 121 -0.29 10.96 -8.63
CA GLY A 121 0.85 10.95 -7.71
C GLY A 121 1.75 9.73 -7.89
N ILE A 122 2.63 9.49 -6.91
CA ILE A 122 3.63 8.40 -6.95
C ILE A 122 2.97 7.00 -6.91
N ASP A 123 1.77 6.88 -6.35
CA ASP A 123 0.94 5.66 -6.40
C ASP A 123 0.20 5.50 -7.74
N GLY A 124 0.19 6.56 -8.55
CA GLY A 124 -0.39 6.60 -9.89
C GLY A 124 0.32 5.67 -10.86
N CYS A 125 -0.43 5.07 -11.79
CA CYS A 125 0.16 4.11 -12.74
C CYS A 125 1.22 4.74 -13.66
N ASP A 126 1.13 6.03 -13.99
CA ASP A 126 2.13 6.69 -14.85
C ASP A 126 3.49 6.80 -14.15
N LEU A 127 3.51 7.24 -12.89
CA LEU A 127 4.72 7.43 -12.11
C LEU A 127 5.23 6.12 -11.50
N LEU A 128 4.36 5.32 -10.89
CA LEU A 128 4.75 4.05 -10.26
C LEU A 128 5.32 3.05 -11.28
N CYS A 129 4.73 3.02 -12.49
CA CYS A 129 5.18 2.15 -13.57
C CYS A 129 6.22 2.81 -14.48
N CYS A 130 6.68 4.02 -14.14
CA CYS A 130 7.74 4.73 -14.84
C CYS A 130 7.50 4.87 -16.36
N GLY A 131 6.26 5.13 -16.76
CA GLY A 131 5.86 5.28 -18.16
C GLY A 131 5.73 3.99 -18.97
N ARG A 132 5.96 2.80 -18.38
CA ARG A 132 5.83 1.50 -19.08
C ARG A 132 4.37 1.07 -19.30
N GLY A 133 3.42 1.80 -18.72
CA GLY A 133 2.02 1.43 -18.65
C GLY A 133 1.74 0.29 -17.65
N HIS A 134 0.49 -0.16 -17.63
CA HIS A 134 0.00 -1.17 -16.68
C HIS A 134 -0.93 -2.18 -17.36
N ASN A 135 -0.97 -3.38 -16.80
CA ASN A 135 -1.98 -4.41 -17.11
C ASN A 135 -3.21 -4.17 -16.25
N THR A 136 -4.37 -4.57 -16.74
CA THR A 136 -5.65 -4.53 -15.99
C THR A 136 -6.22 -5.92 -15.95
N ARG A 137 -6.61 -6.37 -14.75
CA ARG A 137 -7.34 -7.63 -14.56
C ARG A 137 -8.57 -7.40 -13.71
N THR A 138 -9.67 -8.02 -14.08
CA THR A 138 -10.90 -7.99 -13.28
C THR A 138 -10.87 -9.14 -12.27
N GLU A 139 -11.01 -8.82 -10.99
CA GLU A 139 -10.97 -9.76 -9.88
C GLU A 139 -12.31 -9.76 -9.14
N LYS A 140 -12.86 -10.94 -8.90
CA LYS A 140 -14.10 -11.11 -8.12
C LYS A 140 -13.76 -11.47 -6.68
N ARG A 141 -14.24 -10.69 -5.72
CA ARG A 141 -14.03 -10.93 -4.28
C ARG A 141 -15.38 -11.12 -3.59
N LYS A 142 -15.45 -12.17 -2.75
CA LYS A 142 -16.60 -12.37 -1.86
C LYS A 142 -16.40 -11.52 -0.62
N GLU A 143 -17.38 -10.69 -0.30
CA GLU A 143 -17.40 -9.86 0.91
C GLU A 143 -18.75 -10.00 1.62
N LYS A 144 -18.76 -9.72 2.92
CA LYS A 144 -19.99 -9.62 3.68
C LYS A 144 -20.67 -8.30 3.34
N CYS A 145 -21.94 -8.35 3.01
CA CYS A 145 -22.75 -7.22 2.60
C CYS A 145 -24.14 -7.30 3.24
N HIS A 146 -24.90 -6.21 3.16
CA HIS A 146 -26.28 -6.14 3.69
C HIS A 146 -26.38 -6.71 5.12
N CYS A 147 -25.44 -6.32 5.97
CA CYS A 147 -25.37 -6.79 7.35
C CYS A 147 -26.50 -6.17 8.18
N ILE A 148 -27.38 -7.00 8.70
CA ILE A 148 -28.50 -6.61 9.57
C ILE A 148 -28.15 -7.04 10.99
N PHE A 149 -28.21 -6.08 11.92
CA PHE A 149 -28.13 -6.36 13.34
C PHE A 149 -29.50 -6.81 13.84
N HIS A 150 -29.55 -8.01 14.44
CA HIS A 150 -30.73 -8.50 15.12
C HIS A 150 -30.60 -8.16 16.60
N TRP A 151 -31.57 -7.40 17.12
CA TRP A 151 -31.60 -7.01 18.53
C TRP A 151 -31.57 -8.26 19.42
N CYS A 152 -30.50 -8.36 20.23
CA CYS A 152 -30.13 -9.45 21.13
C CYS A 152 -29.72 -10.80 20.48
N CYS A 153 -28.48 -11.03 20.01
CA CYS A 153 -27.26 -10.21 19.97
C CYS A 153 -26.34 -10.67 18.81
N TYR A 154 -26.83 -10.72 17.57
CA TYR A 154 -26.00 -11.16 16.45
C TYR A 154 -26.19 -10.31 15.20
N VAL A 155 -25.15 -10.29 14.37
CA VAL A 155 -25.17 -9.68 13.04
C VAL A 155 -25.32 -10.79 12.03
N SER A 156 -26.33 -10.67 11.15
CA SER A 156 -26.50 -11.54 10.00
C SER A 156 -26.09 -10.77 8.75
N CYS A 157 -25.13 -11.30 7.99
CA CYS A 157 -24.68 -10.71 6.74
C CYS A 157 -24.89 -11.69 5.59
N GLN A 158 -25.25 -11.16 4.43
CA GLN A 158 -25.24 -11.91 3.19
C GLN A 158 -23.82 -11.94 2.60
N GLU A 159 -23.56 -12.91 1.71
CA GLU A 159 -22.34 -12.91 0.90
C GLU A 159 -22.62 -12.27 -0.46
N CYS A 160 -21.91 -11.19 -0.75
CA CYS A 160 -21.94 -10.56 -2.06
C CYS A 160 -20.64 -10.85 -2.81
N VAL A 161 -20.74 -10.97 -4.13
CA VAL A 161 -19.58 -10.96 -5.01
C VAL A 161 -19.43 -9.54 -5.55
N ARG A 162 -18.35 -8.86 -5.18
CA ARG A 162 -17.95 -7.60 -5.82
C ARG A 162 -16.91 -7.86 -6.89
N ILE A 163 -16.94 -7.03 -7.90
CA ILE A 163 -16.03 -7.08 -9.04
C ILE A 163 -15.17 -5.82 -8.96
N TYR A 164 -13.85 -6.01 -8.96
CA TYR A 164 -12.87 -4.94 -8.89
C TYR A 164 -11.91 -5.05 -10.06
N ASP A 165 -11.52 -3.92 -10.64
CA ASP A 165 -10.41 -3.90 -11.59
C ASP A 165 -9.11 -3.61 -10.86
N VAL A 166 -8.13 -4.48 -11.04
CA VAL A 166 -6.81 -4.39 -10.43
C VAL A 166 -5.80 -4.06 -11.52
N HIS A 167 -5.04 -2.99 -11.31
CA HIS A 167 -4.03 -2.51 -12.26
C HIS A 167 -2.63 -2.79 -11.73
N THR A 168 -1.76 -3.38 -12.55
CA THR A 168 -0.40 -3.75 -12.16
C THR A 168 0.62 -3.32 -13.19
N CYS A 169 1.75 -2.76 -12.77
CA CYS A 169 2.78 -2.24 -13.66
C CYS A 169 3.37 -3.30 -14.59
N LYS A 170 3.56 -2.94 -15.86
CA LYS A 170 4.18 -3.81 -16.88
C LYS A 170 5.69 -3.94 -16.69
N ALA A 171 6.24 -5.03 -17.23
CA ALA A 171 7.67 -5.16 -17.50
C ALA A 171 8.07 -4.20 -18.63
N LEU A 172 9.36 -3.83 -18.71
CA LEU A 172 9.90 -3.33 -19.98
C LEU A 172 9.69 -4.42 -21.04
N GLY A 173 8.87 -4.12 -22.05
CA GLY A 173 8.72 -5.01 -23.20
C GLY A 173 10.06 -5.14 -23.90
N THR A 174 10.56 -6.36 -24.04
CA THR A 174 11.62 -6.65 -25.01
C THR A 174 11.02 -6.47 -26.41
N GLY A 175 11.12 -5.27 -26.96
CA GLY A 175 10.80 -4.97 -28.36
C GLY A 175 9.37 -4.50 -28.62
N GLU A 176 9.10 -3.23 -28.33
CA GLU A 176 8.37 -2.38 -29.28
C GLU A 176 9.31 -1.22 -29.59
N VAL A 177 9.92 -1.29 -30.78
CA VAL A 177 10.50 -0.12 -31.44
C VAL A 177 9.42 0.95 -31.40
N CYS A 178 9.73 2.15 -30.90
CA CYS A 178 8.90 3.33 -31.10
C CYS A 178 8.73 3.55 -32.61
N GLY A 179 7.76 2.86 -33.21
CA GLY A 179 7.23 3.18 -34.51
C GLY A 179 6.51 4.51 -34.34
N TRP A 180 7.02 5.53 -34.99
CA TRP A 180 6.27 6.75 -35.24
C TRP A 180 5.02 6.33 -36.03
N ALA A 181 3.92 6.13 -35.32
CA ALA A 181 2.61 6.01 -35.93
C ALA A 181 2.04 7.42 -35.97
N ASP A 182 2.12 8.01 -37.16
CA ASP A 182 1.45 9.25 -37.52
C ASP A 182 -0.01 9.24 -37.03
N SER A 183 -0.38 10.31 -36.33
CA SER A 183 -1.77 10.59 -35.99
C SER A 183 -2.62 10.67 -37.26
N PRO A 184 -3.71 9.90 -37.40
CA PRO A 184 -4.72 10.22 -38.39
C PRO A 184 -5.56 11.38 -37.83
N LYS A 185 -5.37 12.58 -38.41
CA LYS A 185 -6.35 13.66 -38.34
C LYS A 185 -7.68 13.12 -38.89
N SER A 186 -8.66 12.90 -38.02
CA SER A 186 -10.05 12.68 -38.41
C SER A 186 -10.85 13.98 -38.22
N SER A 187 -10.72 14.88 -39.19
CA SER A 187 -11.73 15.89 -39.46
C SER A 187 -12.81 15.24 -40.34
N GLY A 188 -13.97 14.93 -39.77
CA GLY A 188 -15.07 14.32 -40.51
C GLY A 188 -16.39 14.48 -39.76
N LYS A 189 -17.20 15.43 -40.22
CA LYS A 189 -18.55 15.76 -39.80
C LYS A 189 -19.41 14.48 -39.67
N ARG A 190 -20.19 14.36 -38.59
CA ARG A 190 -21.30 13.41 -38.52
C ARG A 190 -22.59 14.22 -38.48
N ASP A 191 -23.28 14.16 -39.62
CA ASP A 191 -24.65 14.61 -39.77
C ASP A 191 -25.60 13.75 -38.93
N GLN A 192 -26.69 14.40 -38.59
CA GLN A 192 -27.70 14.02 -37.65
C GLN A 192 -28.83 13.31 -38.39
N GLU A 193 -29.16 12.07 -38.01
CA GLU A 193 -30.49 11.56 -38.29
C GLU A 193 -31.01 10.66 -37.18
N ARG A 194 -32.26 10.96 -36.85
CA ARG A 194 -33.07 10.49 -35.73
C ARG A 194 -34.12 9.54 -36.31
N ALA A 195 -34.27 8.35 -35.73
CA ALA A 195 -35.56 7.68 -35.60
C ALA A 195 -35.48 6.50 -34.60
N GLN A 196 -36.33 6.55 -33.58
CA GLN A 196 -36.87 5.44 -32.80
C GLN A 196 -38.35 5.25 -33.24
N PRO A 197 -39.13 4.29 -32.69
CA PRO A 197 -38.87 2.87 -32.42
C PRO A 197 -40.03 1.98 -32.96
N SER A 198 -39.87 0.65 -32.91
CA SER A 198 -41.01 -0.27 -32.93
C SER A 198 -40.70 -1.57 -32.16
N ALA A 199 -41.58 -1.90 -31.23
CA ALA A 199 -41.78 -3.21 -30.59
C ALA A 199 -43.30 -3.48 -30.62
N PRO A 200 -43.84 -4.64 -30.20
CA PRO A 200 -43.22 -5.92 -29.85
C PRO A 200 -43.83 -7.11 -30.64
N ASP A 201 -43.29 -8.33 -30.49
CA ASP A 201 -44.15 -9.51 -30.51
C ASP A 201 -43.59 -10.66 -29.64
N SER A 202 -44.53 -11.33 -28.98
CA SER A 202 -44.44 -12.46 -28.07
C SER A 202 -44.35 -13.80 -28.81
N THR A 203 -43.79 -14.85 -28.17
CA THR A 203 -44.39 -16.19 -27.91
C THR A 203 -43.32 -17.19 -27.42
N GLU A 204 -43.67 -18.00 -26.42
CA GLU A 204 -42.91 -19.04 -25.69
C GLU A 204 -42.73 -20.40 -26.46
N PRO A 205 -42.52 -21.59 -25.81
CA PRO A 205 -41.26 -22.14 -25.28
C PRO A 205 -40.98 -23.62 -25.68
N GLY A 206 -39.87 -24.19 -25.18
CA GLY A 206 -39.59 -25.64 -25.08
C GLY A 206 -38.22 -26.03 -25.66
N LEU A 207 -37.50 -27.08 -25.26
CA LEU A 207 -37.63 -28.14 -24.25
C LEU A 207 -36.23 -28.78 -24.11
N LEU A 208 -35.93 -29.29 -22.91
CA LEU A 208 -35.10 -30.46 -22.52
C LEU A 208 -33.81 -30.83 -23.28
N HIS A 209 -32.73 -31.07 -22.52
CA HIS A 209 -31.92 -32.31 -22.52
C HIS A 209 -30.98 -32.29 -21.29
N THR A 210 -31.29 -32.99 -20.18
CA THR A 210 -30.99 -34.39 -19.82
C THR A 210 -29.52 -34.76 -19.54
N TRP A 211 -29.28 -35.02 -18.24
CA TRP A 211 -28.49 -36.10 -17.60
C TRP A 211 -26.98 -36.27 -17.89
N HIS A 212 -26.15 -36.23 -16.83
CA HIS A 212 -25.56 -37.46 -16.27
C HIS A 212 -24.84 -37.23 -14.92
N ILE A 213 -25.17 -38.09 -13.95
CA ILE A 213 -24.48 -38.35 -12.68
C ILE A 213 -23.73 -39.69 -12.85
N PRO A 214 -22.55 -39.87 -12.22
CA PRO A 214 -22.37 -41.00 -11.28
C PRO A 214 -21.70 -40.52 -9.98
N TRP A 215 -22.32 -40.67 -8.80
CA TRP A 215 -22.15 -41.80 -7.84
C TRP A 215 -20.70 -42.30 -7.80
N THR A 216 -19.93 -42.06 -6.73
CA THR A 216 -19.87 -42.97 -5.56
C THR A 216 -19.59 -42.26 -4.21
N ARG A 217 -20.15 -42.88 -3.16
CA ARG A 217 -20.18 -42.61 -1.70
C ARG A 217 -18.94 -43.21 -0.97
N PRO A 218 -18.84 -43.27 0.40
CA PRO A 218 -19.05 -42.30 1.50
C PRO A 218 -17.95 -42.40 2.62
N ALA A 219 -18.23 -41.80 3.80
CA ALA A 219 -17.61 -41.94 5.14
C ALA A 219 -16.45 -40.96 5.44
N PHE A 220 -16.51 -39.97 6.34
CA PHE A 220 -16.90 -39.90 7.77
C PHE A 220 -16.10 -40.82 8.71
N LEU A 221 -15.07 -40.25 9.37
CA LEU A 221 -14.50 -40.52 10.71
C LEU A 221 -13.24 -39.63 10.84
N SER A 222 -13.31 -38.45 11.47
CA SER A 222 -12.92 -38.18 12.88
C SER A 222 -11.51 -38.68 13.26
N HIS A 223 -10.56 -37.79 13.56
CA HIS A 223 -10.21 -37.36 14.93
C HIS A 223 -8.87 -36.61 14.97
N LEU A 224 -8.81 -35.65 15.91
CA LEU A 224 -7.62 -35.10 16.55
C LEU A 224 -6.36 -35.97 16.49
N GLN A 225 -5.24 -35.40 16.03
CA GLN A 225 -3.92 -35.43 16.68
C GLN A 225 -2.92 -34.63 15.83
N PHE A 226 -1.79 -34.23 16.42
CA PHE A 226 -0.71 -33.37 15.89
C PHE A 226 -0.76 -31.87 16.25
N LEU A 227 -0.89 -31.61 17.55
CA LEU A 227 0.06 -30.71 18.20
C LEU A 227 1.27 -31.53 18.68
N THR A 228 2.43 -30.87 18.69
CA THR A 228 3.76 -31.28 19.18
C THR A 228 4.76 -31.81 18.15
N ARG A 229 5.96 -31.18 18.18
CA ARG A 229 7.26 -31.47 17.52
C ARG A 229 7.61 -30.59 16.32
N LEU A 230 8.21 -29.43 16.59
CA LEU A 230 9.65 -29.22 16.38
C LEU A 230 10.09 -27.87 16.99
N TRP A 231 10.53 -27.96 18.24
CA TRP A 231 11.47 -27.02 18.85
C TRP A 231 12.86 -27.63 18.61
N MET A 232 13.87 -26.77 18.34
CA MET A 232 15.29 -27.07 18.06
C MET A 232 15.60 -27.58 16.64
N VAL A 233 16.31 -26.76 15.84
CA VAL A 233 17.67 -27.02 15.31
C VAL A 233 18.30 -25.67 14.86
N CYS A 234 19.36 -25.24 15.56
CA CYS A 234 20.46 -24.31 15.22
C CYS A 234 20.15 -22.85 14.78
N GLY A 235 20.71 -21.77 15.35
CA GLY A 235 21.78 -21.63 16.35
C GLY A 235 23.18 -21.47 15.74
N PHE A 236 23.45 -20.36 15.05
CA PHE A 236 24.65 -19.49 15.11
C PHE A 236 24.39 -18.22 14.29
#